data_AF-A0A9D2J426-F1
#
_entry.id   AF-A0A9D2J426-F1
#
_cell.length_a   1.000
_cell.length_b   1.000
_cell.length_c   1.000
_cell.angle_alpha   90.00
_cell.angle_beta   90.00
_cell.angle_gamma   90.00
#
_symmetry.space_group_name_H-M   'P 1'
#
loop_
_entity.id
_entity.type
_entity.pdbx_description
1 polymer ?
#
loop_
_entity_poly.entity_id
_entity_poly.type
_entity_poly.pdbx_seq_one_letter_code
_entity_poly.pdbx_strand_id
1 'polypeptide(L)'
;MPRPKSRTSDEIAAAAVALLERDGHAALSMRSLARELGMSVMALYRYVSDRDDLERLVAEYVLSSLSSSVGEGHWTAQVVELVERVRSAAQAHPEAIPLLLRHRHDSRSSIRWIERMLGVLAEAGFEGTGRVVAQRAIVDYLVGAIQSQHLSALSGPGTAVMAQLRDEEFPYLSQTAGIARGVSPDEEFRRGLMSVLAGLVSEWRPSADGHLIAISGLPGVGKTSVAAALVARTGAVHLSIDVVEEAILACGLPSGWQAGVAAYEAARAMAELNLRTGRRVVVDAVNDSEPARQTWRTAASVTGAALDFVHLVIADPREHERRLGGRDRGLAFVGEPTWADVQRRRAEFAAWTDDTVELDTSVRAADEVAAALAAQLGW
;
A
#
# COMPACT_ATOMS: atom_id res chain seq x y z
N MET A 1 19.36 30.34 -55.26
CA MET A 1 18.14 29.63 -54.78
C MET A 1 18.02 29.89 -53.28
N PRO A 2 16.84 30.25 -52.75
CA PRO A 2 16.67 30.38 -51.31
C PRO A 2 16.84 29.02 -50.66
N ARG A 3 17.61 28.95 -49.57
CA ARG A 3 17.81 27.72 -48.80
C ARG A 3 16.44 27.30 -48.23
N PRO A 4 15.96 26.05 -48.45
CA PRO A 4 14.67 25.63 -47.91
C PRO A 4 14.66 25.83 -46.39
N LYS A 5 13.56 26.38 -45.85
CA LYS A 5 13.40 26.59 -44.40
C LYS A 5 13.66 25.27 -43.67
N SER A 6 14.56 25.30 -42.68
CA SER A 6 14.78 24.15 -41.80
C SER A 6 13.47 23.86 -41.06
N ARG A 7 13.12 22.58 -40.97
CA ARG A 7 11.94 22.13 -40.21
C ARG A 7 12.36 21.81 -38.78
N THR A 8 11.42 21.78 -37.85
CA THR A 8 11.65 21.22 -36.50
C THR A 8 11.18 19.76 -36.44
N SER A 9 11.64 19.01 -35.45
CA SER A 9 11.14 17.65 -35.20
C SER A 9 9.63 17.65 -34.91
N ASP A 10 9.12 18.67 -34.20
CA ASP A 10 7.69 18.82 -33.92
C ASP A 10 6.86 19.04 -35.20
N GLU A 11 7.35 19.84 -36.15
CA GLU A 11 6.68 20.02 -37.45
C GLU A 11 6.61 18.71 -38.26
N ILE A 12 7.66 17.89 -38.16
CA ILE A 12 7.71 16.57 -38.81
C ILE A 12 6.74 15.61 -38.15
N ALA A 13 6.72 15.58 -36.82
CA ALA A 13 5.83 14.74 -36.04
C ALA A 13 4.36 15.11 -36.25
N ALA A 14 4.04 16.41 -36.25
CA ALA A 14 2.70 16.91 -36.53
C ALA A 14 2.20 16.51 -37.93
N ALA A 15 3.06 16.61 -38.95
CA ALA A 15 2.72 16.17 -40.31
C ALA A 15 2.56 14.64 -40.40
N ALA A 16 3.37 13.88 -39.66
CA ALA A 16 3.26 12.43 -39.58
C ALA A 16 1.95 11.98 -38.90
N VAL A 17 1.56 12.64 -37.80
CA VAL A 17 0.26 12.43 -37.14
C VAL A 17 -0.87 12.79 -38.08
N ALA A 18 -0.83 13.94 -38.75
CA ALA A 18 -1.88 14.34 -39.69
C ALA A 18 -2.04 13.36 -40.86
N LEU A 19 -0.92 12.86 -41.40
CA LEU A 19 -0.91 11.82 -42.44
C LEU A 19 -1.51 10.51 -41.91
N LEU A 20 -1.15 10.13 -40.68
CA LEU A 20 -1.62 8.91 -40.03
C LEU A 20 -3.14 8.94 -39.77
N GLU A 21 -3.65 10.03 -39.20
CA GLU A 21 -5.09 10.19 -38.92
C GLU A 21 -5.94 10.25 -40.21
N ARG A 22 -5.38 10.75 -41.31
CA ARG A 22 -6.09 10.87 -42.59
C ARG A 22 -6.10 9.58 -43.40
N ASP A 23 -4.94 8.94 -43.52
CA ASP A 23 -4.70 7.87 -44.50
C ASP A 23 -4.35 6.52 -43.84
N GLY A 24 -4.34 6.46 -42.51
CA GLY A 24 -4.08 5.25 -41.71
C GLY A 24 -2.61 4.80 -41.68
N HIS A 25 -2.34 3.74 -40.91
CA HIS A 25 -0.97 3.23 -40.69
C HIS A 25 -0.19 2.85 -41.95
N ALA A 26 -0.87 2.35 -42.98
CA ALA A 26 -0.23 1.92 -44.22
C ALA A 26 0.36 3.10 -45.00
N ALA A 27 -0.20 4.31 -44.85
CA ALA A 27 0.24 5.51 -45.53
C ALA A 27 1.48 6.16 -44.88
N LEU A 28 1.70 5.91 -43.59
CA LEU A 28 2.86 6.42 -42.85
C LEU A 28 4.15 5.78 -43.40
N SER A 29 4.83 6.51 -44.27
CA SER A 29 6.11 6.11 -44.86
C SER A 29 7.01 7.32 -45.08
N MET A 30 8.32 7.09 -45.13
CA MET A 30 9.32 8.15 -45.39
C MET A 30 9.01 8.93 -46.68
N ARG A 31 8.52 8.24 -47.73
CA ARG A 31 8.20 8.88 -49.01
C ARG A 31 6.93 9.71 -48.94
N SER A 32 5.88 9.18 -48.32
CA SER A 32 4.60 9.88 -48.14
C SER A 32 4.81 11.14 -47.29
N LEU A 33 5.54 11.03 -46.18
CA LEU A 33 5.82 12.14 -45.29
C LEU A 33 6.72 13.20 -45.94
N ALA A 34 7.76 12.79 -46.67
CA ALA A 34 8.61 13.72 -47.40
C ALA A 34 7.80 14.50 -48.46
N ARG A 35 6.87 13.83 -49.15
CA ARG A 35 5.94 14.48 -50.10
C ARG A 35 5.01 15.47 -49.40
N GLU A 36 4.40 15.08 -48.28
CA GLU A 36 3.53 15.94 -47.46
C GLU A 36 4.26 17.21 -47.02
N LEU A 37 5.53 17.08 -46.63
CA LEU A 37 6.36 18.18 -46.15
C LEU A 37 7.02 19.01 -47.27
N GLY A 38 6.88 18.60 -48.54
CA GLY A 38 7.52 19.24 -49.68
C GLY A 38 9.06 19.14 -49.67
N MET A 39 9.62 18.05 -49.12
CA MET A 39 11.06 17.83 -49.03
C MET A 39 11.51 16.51 -49.67
N SER A 40 12.82 16.40 -49.94
CA SER A 40 13.41 15.12 -50.37
C SER A 40 13.47 14.12 -49.21
N VAL A 41 13.34 12.83 -49.49
CA VAL A 41 13.50 11.76 -48.48
C VAL A 41 14.86 11.84 -47.76
N MET A 42 15.94 12.15 -48.49
CA MET A 42 17.27 12.36 -47.89
C MET A 42 17.33 13.51 -46.89
N ALA A 43 16.48 14.54 -47.05
CA ALA A 43 16.38 15.64 -46.09
C ALA A 43 15.62 15.22 -44.83
N LEU A 44 14.63 14.33 -44.96
CA LEU A 44 13.86 13.77 -43.85
C LEU A 44 14.72 12.85 -42.97
N TYR A 45 15.62 12.07 -43.57
CA TYR A 45 16.58 11.22 -42.84
C TYR A 45 17.52 11.96 -41.88
N ARG A 46 17.59 13.31 -41.95
CA ARG A 46 18.32 14.11 -40.95
C ARG A 46 17.57 14.27 -39.62
N TYR A 47 16.28 13.93 -39.59
CA TYR A 47 15.42 14.07 -38.41
C TYR A 47 14.97 12.72 -37.86
N VAL A 48 14.74 11.76 -38.74
CA VAL A 48 14.31 10.39 -38.38
C VAL A 48 15.14 9.38 -39.17
N SER A 49 15.79 8.46 -38.46
CA SER A 49 16.79 7.56 -39.05
C SER A 49 16.15 6.43 -39.88
N ASP A 50 14.96 6.00 -39.49
CA ASP A 50 14.19 4.94 -40.13
C ASP A 50 12.69 5.08 -39.81
N ARG A 51 11.89 4.08 -40.21
CA ARG A 51 10.45 4.04 -39.94
C ARG A 51 10.14 3.92 -38.45
N ASP A 52 10.92 3.15 -37.71
CA ASP A 52 10.68 2.88 -36.29
C ASP A 52 10.96 4.16 -35.47
N ASP A 53 11.97 4.94 -35.88
CA ASP A 53 12.28 6.27 -35.34
C ASP A 53 11.17 7.30 -35.65
N LEU A 54 10.57 7.22 -36.84
CA LEU A 54 9.39 8.01 -37.18
C LEU A 54 8.18 7.65 -36.30
N GLU A 55 7.95 6.37 -36.04
CA GLU A 55 6.86 5.92 -35.17
C GLU A 55 7.08 6.36 -33.71
N ARG A 56 8.31 6.30 -33.19
CA ARG A 56 8.68 6.87 -31.90
C ARG A 56 8.43 8.38 -31.84
N LEU A 57 8.78 9.10 -32.91
CA LEU A 57 8.56 10.55 -33.00
C LEU A 57 7.05 10.90 -32.93
N VAL A 58 6.21 10.12 -33.62
CA VAL A 58 4.74 10.24 -33.53
C VAL A 58 4.25 10.00 -32.11
N ALA A 59 4.73 8.94 -31.45
CA ALA A 59 4.33 8.62 -30.09
C ALA A 59 4.75 9.72 -29.09
N GLU A 60 5.99 10.21 -29.18
CA GLU A 60 6.47 11.32 -28.35
C GLU A 60 5.63 12.57 -28.55
N TYR A 61 5.29 12.92 -29.80
CA TYR A 61 4.48 14.11 -30.09
C TYR A 61 3.11 14.06 -29.44
N VAL A 62 2.39 12.94 -29.59
CA VAL A 62 1.06 12.79 -28.98
C VAL A 62 1.14 12.85 -27.45
N LEU A 63 2.14 12.18 -26.86
CA LEU A 63 2.33 12.12 -25.40
C LEU A 63 2.94 13.40 -24.82
N SER A 64 3.57 14.26 -25.62
CA SER A 64 4.17 15.53 -25.16
C SER A 64 3.15 16.53 -24.64
N SER A 65 1.88 16.38 -25.04
CA SER A 65 0.76 17.17 -24.54
C SER A 65 0.38 16.86 -23.09
N LEU A 66 0.88 15.74 -22.54
CA LEU A 66 0.57 15.31 -21.19
C LEU A 66 1.30 16.18 -20.16
N SER A 67 0.53 16.95 -19.39
CA SER A 67 1.07 17.51 -18.15
C SER A 67 1.30 16.39 -17.13
N SER A 68 2.50 16.38 -16.52
CA SER A 68 2.81 15.55 -15.36
C SER A 68 2.41 16.19 -14.03
N SER A 69 1.82 17.40 -14.04
CA SER A 69 1.28 18.00 -12.81
C SER A 69 -0.02 17.32 -12.40
N VAL A 70 -0.27 17.16 -11.11
CA VAL A 70 -1.55 16.68 -10.58
C VAL A 70 -2.03 17.66 -9.51
N GLY A 71 -3.34 17.77 -9.34
CA GLY A 71 -3.93 18.60 -8.30
C GLY A 71 -3.64 18.08 -6.89
N GLU A 72 -3.95 18.90 -5.88
CA GLU A 72 -4.01 18.45 -4.50
C GLU A 72 -5.18 17.48 -4.28
N GLY A 73 -5.04 16.53 -3.36
CA GLY A 73 -6.13 15.63 -2.97
C GLY A 73 -5.67 14.19 -2.73
N HIS A 74 -6.65 13.31 -2.50
CA HIS A 74 -6.39 11.89 -2.28
C HIS A 74 -5.71 11.26 -3.51
N TRP A 75 -4.75 10.37 -3.29
CA TRP A 75 -3.92 9.80 -4.34
C TRP A 75 -4.74 9.14 -5.47
N THR A 76 -5.89 8.54 -5.15
CA THR A 76 -6.79 7.95 -6.15
C THR A 76 -7.27 8.98 -7.16
N ALA A 77 -7.61 10.20 -6.71
CA ALA A 77 -8.02 11.28 -7.60
C ALA A 77 -6.86 11.74 -8.49
N GLN A 78 -5.65 11.83 -7.93
CA GLN A 78 -4.44 12.18 -8.68
C GLN A 78 -4.11 11.13 -9.76
N VAL A 79 -4.25 9.84 -9.46
CA VAL A 79 -4.07 8.76 -10.44
C VAL A 79 -5.14 8.81 -11.53
N VAL A 80 -6.42 9.01 -11.16
CA VAL A 80 -7.50 9.19 -12.13
C VAL A 80 -7.18 10.34 -13.09
N GLU A 81 -6.68 11.47 -12.58
CA GLU A 81 -6.29 12.61 -13.40
C GLU A 81 -5.16 12.27 -14.39
N LEU A 82 -4.12 11.57 -13.93
CA LEU A 82 -3.02 11.13 -14.80
C LEU A 82 -3.49 10.17 -15.90
N VAL A 83 -4.37 9.24 -15.54
CA VAL A 83 -4.87 8.18 -16.42
C VAL A 83 -5.85 8.74 -17.47
N GLU A 84 -6.75 9.64 -17.08
CA GLU A 84 -7.69 10.31 -17.99
C GLU A 84 -6.95 11.15 -19.04
N ARG A 85 -5.85 11.83 -18.69
CA ARG A 85 -5.08 12.60 -19.67
C ARG A 85 -4.49 11.75 -20.80
N VAL A 86 -3.93 10.58 -20.45
CA VAL A 86 -3.42 9.65 -21.47
C VAL A 86 -4.56 9.14 -22.34
N ARG A 87 -5.70 8.82 -21.73
CA ARG A 87 -6.91 8.41 -22.46
C ARG A 87 -7.40 9.51 -23.41
N SER A 88 -7.48 10.76 -22.97
CA SER A 88 -7.87 11.89 -23.81
C SER A 88 -6.90 12.12 -24.98
N ALA A 89 -5.58 12.01 -24.74
CA ALA A 89 -4.58 12.13 -25.80
C ALA A 89 -4.71 11.01 -26.84
N ALA A 90 -4.97 9.77 -26.40
CA ALA A 90 -5.23 8.64 -27.29
C ALA A 90 -6.54 8.81 -28.08
N GLN A 91 -7.60 9.33 -27.46
CA GLN A 91 -8.88 9.60 -28.12
C GLN A 91 -8.81 10.72 -29.17
N ALA A 92 -7.91 11.70 -28.98
CA ALA A 92 -7.66 12.75 -29.96
C ALA A 92 -6.90 12.26 -31.20
N HIS A 93 -6.23 11.10 -31.09
CA HIS A 93 -5.39 10.50 -32.14
C HIS A 93 -5.62 8.99 -32.25
N PRO A 94 -6.84 8.55 -32.62
CA PRO A 94 -7.21 7.14 -32.63
C PRO A 94 -6.31 6.29 -33.55
N GLU A 95 -5.88 6.82 -34.70
CA GLU A 95 -5.00 6.08 -35.61
C GLU A 95 -3.55 6.00 -35.08
N ALA A 96 -3.18 6.82 -34.09
CA ALA A 96 -1.88 6.72 -33.41
C ALA A 96 -1.84 5.64 -32.31
N ILE A 97 -2.99 5.13 -31.84
CA ILE A 97 -3.08 4.21 -30.69
C ILE A 97 -2.10 3.02 -30.80
N PRO A 98 -2.00 2.28 -31.92
CA PRO A 98 -1.07 1.16 -32.00
C PRO A 98 0.41 1.58 -31.83
N LEU A 99 0.78 2.78 -32.30
CA LEU A 99 2.14 3.32 -32.12
C LEU A 99 2.38 3.75 -30.66
N LEU A 100 1.39 4.37 -30.02
CA LEU A 100 1.46 4.73 -28.59
C LEU A 100 1.73 3.49 -27.74
N LEU A 101 0.99 2.41 -27.99
CA LEU A 101 1.10 1.19 -27.21
C LEU A 101 2.42 0.45 -27.46
N ARG A 102 2.94 0.50 -28.70
CA ARG A 102 4.22 -0.09 -29.09
C ARG A 102 5.42 0.66 -28.51
N HIS A 103 5.39 2.00 -28.58
CA HIS A 103 6.56 2.86 -28.32
C HIS A 103 6.50 3.63 -27.00
N ARG A 104 5.49 3.40 -26.13
CA ARG A 104 5.32 4.12 -24.86
C ARG A 104 6.57 4.14 -23.98
N HIS A 105 7.37 3.08 -23.97
CA HIS A 105 8.55 3.01 -23.10
C HIS A 105 9.75 3.80 -23.63
N ASP A 106 9.74 4.23 -24.89
CA ASP A 106 10.80 5.02 -25.52
C ASP A 106 10.52 6.54 -25.44
N SER A 107 9.28 6.92 -25.14
CA SER A 107 8.86 8.31 -25.01
C SER A 107 9.33 8.93 -23.69
N ARG A 108 10.02 10.07 -23.77
CA ARG A 108 10.43 10.84 -22.59
C ARG A 108 9.23 11.36 -21.82
N SER A 109 8.19 11.78 -22.53
CA SER A 109 6.94 12.24 -21.94
C SER A 109 6.23 11.12 -21.17
N SER A 110 6.22 9.90 -21.72
CA SER A 110 5.70 8.72 -21.00
C SER A 110 6.53 8.38 -19.76
N ILE A 111 7.87 8.40 -19.86
CA ILE A 111 8.75 8.12 -18.71
C ILE A 111 8.48 9.11 -17.56
N ARG A 112 8.30 10.40 -17.85
CA ARG A 112 7.94 11.42 -16.84
C ARG A 112 6.56 11.16 -16.22
N TRP A 113 5.60 10.74 -17.03
CA TRP A 113 4.28 10.37 -16.55
C TRP A 113 4.33 9.13 -15.63
N ILE A 114 5.11 8.11 -15.99
CA ILE A 114 5.35 6.91 -15.17
C ILE A 114 5.99 7.32 -13.84
N GLU A 115 7.04 8.15 -13.88
CA GLU A 115 7.71 8.64 -12.68
C GLU A 115 6.75 9.39 -11.76
N ARG A 116 5.89 10.26 -12.31
CA ARG A 116 4.88 10.95 -11.48
C ARG A 116 3.88 9.98 -10.87
N MET A 117 3.37 9.02 -11.64
CA MET A 117 2.44 8.01 -11.13
C MET A 117 3.09 7.20 -9.99
N LEU A 118 4.33 6.77 -10.16
CA LEU A 118 5.08 6.07 -9.12
C LEU A 118 5.31 6.95 -7.88
N GLY A 119 5.55 8.25 -8.06
CA GLY A 119 5.61 9.23 -6.97
C GLY A 119 4.30 9.31 -6.18
N VAL A 120 3.16 9.45 -6.87
CA VAL A 120 1.82 9.47 -6.24
C VAL A 120 1.54 8.16 -5.48
N LEU A 121 1.91 7.01 -6.06
CA LEU A 121 1.76 5.71 -5.39
C LEU A 121 2.70 5.60 -4.18
N ALA A 122 3.92 6.10 -4.26
CA ALA A 122 4.85 6.12 -3.13
C ALA A 122 4.34 7.00 -1.99
N GLU A 123 3.83 8.20 -2.30
CA GLU A 123 3.19 9.11 -1.33
C GLU A 123 1.96 8.45 -0.67
N ALA A 124 1.27 7.56 -1.38
CA ALA A 124 0.17 6.75 -0.86
C ALA A 124 0.61 5.50 -0.06
N GLY A 125 1.92 5.32 0.13
CA GLY A 125 2.50 4.21 0.90
C GLY A 125 2.66 2.91 0.13
N PHE A 126 2.58 2.91 -1.22
CA PHE A 126 2.93 1.74 -2.01
C PHE A 126 4.44 1.59 -2.15
N GLU A 127 4.94 0.40 -1.82
CA GLU A 127 6.38 0.11 -1.79
C GLU A 127 6.71 -1.24 -2.45
N GLY A 128 8.00 -1.44 -2.77
CA GLY A 128 8.52 -2.70 -3.30
C GLY A 128 7.67 -3.32 -4.42
N THR A 129 7.37 -4.60 -4.28
CA THR A 129 6.52 -5.35 -5.22
C THR A 129 5.11 -4.79 -5.32
N GLY A 130 4.56 -4.24 -4.23
CA GLY A 130 3.22 -3.65 -4.26
C GLY A 130 3.11 -2.43 -5.15
N ARG A 131 4.12 -1.56 -5.14
CA ARG A 131 4.17 -0.41 -6.06
C ARG A 131 4.28 -0.88 -7.51
N VAL A 132 5.05 -1.93 -7.78
CA VAL A 132 5.16 -2.53 -9.12
C VAL A 132 3.81 -3.07 -9.58
N VAL A 133 3.13 -3.86 -8.75
CA VAL A 133 1.83 -4.46 -9.08
C VAL A 133 0.76 -3.38 -9.26
N ALA A 134 0.72 -2.37 -8.38
CA ALA A 134 -0.23 -1.26 -8.47
C ALA A 134 -0.05 -0.46 -9.77
N GLN A 135 1.19 -0.06 -10.07
CA GLN A 135 1.50 0.65 -11.31
C GLN A 135 1.10 -0.19 -12.53
N ARG A 136 1.42 -1.50 -12.49
CA ARG A 136 1.14 -2.38 -13.61
C ARG A 136 -0.35 -2.60 -13.84
N ALA A 137 -1.11 -2.83 -12.78
CA ALA A 137 -2.57 -2.99 -12.85
C ALA A 137 -3.27 -1.75 -13.42
N ILE A 138 -2.84 -0.56 -12.99
CA ILE A 138 -3.39 0.72 -13.47
C ILE A 138 -3.08 0.92 -14.96
N VAL A 139 -1.83 0.69 -15.37
CA VAL A 139 -1.42 0.84 -16.77
C VAL A 139 -2.09 -0.21 -17.66
N ASP A 140 -2.16 -1.46 -17.22
CA ASP A 140 -2.78 -2.53 -18.01
C ASP A 140 -4.30 -2.29 -18.17
N TYR A 141 -4.98 -1.77 -17.14
CA TYR A 141 -6.37 -1.33 -17.27
C TYR A 141 -6.52 -0.20 -18.29
N LEU A 142 -5.70 0.84 -18.20
CA LEU A 142 -5.72 1.97 -19.14
C LEU A 142 -5.47 1.51 -20.58
N VAL A 143 -4.46 0.67 -20.79
CA VAL A 143 -4.12 0.12 -22.12
C VAL A 143 -5.26 -0.72 -22.66
N GLY A 144 -5.82 -1.62 -21.84
CA GLY A 144 -6.97 -2.44 -22.22
C GLY A 144 -8.17 -1.58 -22.60
N ALA A 145 -8.47 -0.54 -21.84
CA ALA A 145 -9.57 0.38 -22.14
C ALA A 145 -9.36 1.15 -23.45
N ILE A 146 -8.16 1.69 -23.70
CA ILE A 146 -7.83 2.38 -24.95
C ILE A 146 -7.92 1.43 -26.15
N GLN A 147 -7.38 0.21 -26.02
CA GLN A 147 -7.45 -0.81 -27.07
C GLN A 147 -8.91 -1.21 -27.38
N SER A 148 -9.69 -1.51 -26.34
CA SER A 148 -11.10 -1.89 -26.50
C SER A 148 -11.89 -0.76 -27.13
N GLN A 149 -11.69 0.49 -26.72
CA GLN A 149 -12.39 1.63 -27.32
C GLN A 149 -12.06 1.80 -28.81
N HIS A 150 -10.82 1.50 -29.23
CA HIS A 150 -10.39 1.61 -30.63
C HIS A 150 -10.83 0.42 -31.50
N LEU A 151 -10.68 -0.82 -31.00
CA LEU A 151 -10.87 -2.04 -31.79
C LEU A 151 -12.23 -2.72 -31.60
N SER A 152 -12.81 -2.60 -30.41
CA SER A 152 -13.97 -3.38 -29.99
C SER A 152 -14.81 -2.64 -28.96
N ALA A 153 -15.26 -1.43 -29.31
CA ALA A 153 -15.99 -0.57 -28.39
C ALA A 153 -17.22 -1.29 -27.81
N LEU A 154 -17.53 -1.04 -26.54
CA LEU A 154 -18.65 -1.71 -25.84
C LEU A 154 -19.98 -1.49 -26.55
N SER A 155 -20.21 -0.30 -27.12
CA SER A 155 -21.39 0.02 -27.93
C SER A 155 -21.24 -0.34 -29.42
N GLY A 156 -20.23 -1.12 -29.78
CA GLY A 156 -19.87 -1.45 -31.15
C GLY A 156 -20.71 -2.56 -31.79
N PRO A 157 -20.46 -2.87 -33.07
CA PRO A 157 -21.24 -3.85 -33.83
C PRO A 157 -21.26 -5.26 -33.21
N GLY A 158 -20.14 -5.69 -32.60
CA GLY A 158 -20.06 -7.00 -31.96
C GLY A 158 -21.07 -7.16 -30.82
N THR A 159 -21.14 -6.18 -29.92
CA THR A 159 -22.12 -6.17 -28.82
C THR A 159 -23.56 -6.08 -29.34
N ALA A 160 -23.79 -5.34 -30.43
CA ALA A 160 -25.11 -5.26 -31.05
C ALA A 160 -25.60 -6.62 -31.58
N VAL A 161 -24.70 -7.45 -32.12
CA VAL A 161 -25.00 -8.83 -32.52
C VAL A 161 -25.28 -9.70 -31.30
N MET A 162 -24.45 -9.60 -30.25
CA MET A 162 -24.63 -10.36 -29.00
C MET A 162 -25.98 -10.08 -28.33
N ALA A 163 -26.44 -8.83 -28.36
CA ALA A 163 -27.73 -8.41 -27.80
C ALA A 163 -28.96 -9.00 -28.54
N GLN A 164 -28.77 -9.60 -29.72
CA GLN A 164 -29.84 -10.25 -30.50
C GLN A 164 -29.77 -11.78 -30.44
N LEU A 165 -28.83 -12.34 -29.68
CA LEU A 165 -28.75 -13.79 -29.48
C LEU A 165 -29.98 -14.30 -28.72
N ARG A 166 -30.32 -15.58 -28.95
CA ARG A 166 -31.46 -16.22 -28.32
C ARG A 166 -31.24 -16.36 -26.81
N ASP A 167 -32.17 -15.81 -26.03
CA ASP A 167 -32.12 -15.83 -24.57
C ASP A 167 -32.15 -17.26 -23.99
N GLU A 168 -32.76 -18.23 -24.70
CA GLU A 168 -32.77 -19.63 -24.26
C GLU A 168 -31.37 -20.26 -24.26
N GLU A 169 -30.48 -19.78 -25.12
CA GLU A 169 -29.12 -20.32 -25.30
C GLU A 169 -28.05 -19.45 -24.62
N PHE A 170 -28.23 -18.13 -24.63
CA PHE A 170 -27.25 -17.16 -24.13
C PHE A 170 -27.83 -16.13 -23.15
N PRO A 171 -28.55 -16.56 -22.09
CA PRO A 171 -29.38 -15.67 -21.27
C PRO A 171 -28.61 -14.50 -20.65
N TYR A 172 -27.39 -14.74 -20.16
CA TYR A 172 -26.58 -13.68 -19.54
C TYR A 172 -25.91 -12.77 -20.57
N LEU A 173 -25.49 -13.32 -21.72
CA LEU A 173 -24.78 -12.57 -22.74
C LEU A 173 -25.72 -11.62 -23.50
N SER A 174 -26.87 -12.10 -23.93
CA SER A 174 -27.88 -11.27 -24.62
C SER A 174 -28.39 -10.15 -23.71
N GLN A 175 -28.72 -10.48 -22.45
CA GLN A 175 -29.15 -9.51 -21.45
C GLN A 175 -28.07 -8.46 -21.17
N THR A 176 -26.83 -8.89 -20.89
CA THR A 176 -25.72 -7.98 -20.57
C THR A 176 -25.38 -7.09 -21.77
N ALA A 177 -25.30 -7.65 -22.98
CA ALA A 177 -25.07 -6.88 -24.20
C ALA A 177 -26.22 -5.90 -24.49
N GLY A 178 -27.46 -6.27 -24.17
CA GLY A 178 -28.63 -5.40 -24.24
C GLY A 178 -28.49 -4.15 -23.37
N ILE A 179 -28.02 -4.32 -22.12
CA ILE A 179 -27.75 -3.24 -21.15
C ILE A 179 -26.51 -2.44 -21.55
N ALA A 180 -25.45 -3.11 -22.02
CA ALA A 180 -24.16 -2.50 -22.36
C ALA A 180 -24.28 -1.35 -23.36
N ARG A 181 -25.28 -1.37 -24.25
CA ARG A 181 -25.58 -0.28 -25.19
C ARG A 181 -25.95 1.05 -24.52
N GLY A 182 -26.43 1.01 -23.28
CA GLY A 182 -26.77 2.20 -22.50
C GLY A 182 -25.60 2.76 -21.68
N VAL A 183 -24.48 2.05 -21.61
CA VAL A 183 -23.30 2.47 -20.84
C VAL A 183 -22.41 3.33 -21.72
N SER A 184 -22.13 4.55 -21.29
CA SER A 184 -21.21 5.44 -22.02
C SER A 184 -19.75 4.99 -21.88
N PRO A 185 -18.87 5.24 -22.87
CA PRO A 185 -17.44 4.92 -22.74
C PRO A 185 -16.77 5.55 -21.52
N ASP A 186 -17.21 6.75 -21.12
CA ASP A 186 -16.69 7.44 -19.93
C ASP A 186 -17.15 6.78 -18.63
N GLU A 187 -18.40 6.34 -18.57
CA GLU A 187 -18.90 5.61 -17.41
C GLU A 187 -18.20 4.25 -17.28
N GLU A 188 -18.11 3.49 -18.38
CA GLU A 188 -17.42 2.20 -18.43
C GLU A 188 -15.99 2.32 -17.91
N PHE A 189 -15.24 3.29 -18.44
CA PHE A 189 -13.86 3.53 -18.06
C PHE A 189 -13.71 3.94 -16.60
N ARG A 190 -14.47 4.93 -16.15
CA ARG A 190 -14.30 5.46 -14.80
C ARG A 190 -14.71 4.43 -13.75
N ARG A 191 -15.78 3.67 -13.97
CA ARG A 191 -16.23 2.61 -13.04
C ARG A 191 -15.25 1.43 -13.00
N GLY A 192 -14.70 1.03 -14.14
CA GLY A 192 -13.68 -0.03 -14.16
C GLY A 192 -12.38 0.41 -13.47
N LEU A 193 -11.91 1.62 -13.74
CA LEU A 193 -10.72 2.18 -13.08
C LEU A 193 -10.90 2.25 -11.57
N MET A 194 -12.05 2.76 -11.10
CA MET A 194 -12.34 2.82 -9.67
C MET A 194 -12.42 1.43 -9.02
N SER A 195 -12.90 0.41 -9.74
CA SER A 195 -12.86 -0.98 -9.25
C SER A 195 -11.42 -1.48 -9.07
N VAL A 196 -10.53 -1.20 -10.03
CA VAL A 196 -9.11 -1.54 -9.91
C VAL A 196 -8.46 -0.81 -8.73
N LEU A 197 -8.70 0.50 -8.61
CA LEU A 197 -8.14 1.30 -7.51
C LEU A 197 -8.66 0.86 -6.14
N ALA A 198 -9.95 0.52 -6.04
CA ALA A 198 -10.55 0.00 -4.81
C ALA A 198 -9.95 -1.37 -4.43
N GLY A 199 -9.73 -2.25 -5.41
CA GLY A 199 -9.03 -3.52 -5.22
C GLY A 199 -7.61 -3.31 -4.69
N LEU A 200 -6.87 -2.38 -5.29
CA LEU A 200 -5.53 -2.01 -4.81
C LEU A 200 -5.57 -1.47 -3.38
N VAL A 201 -6.54 -0.65 -2.99
CA VAL A 201 -6.67 -0.19 -1.58
C VAL A 201 -6.96 -1.35 -0.63
N SER A 202 -7.80 -2.30 -1.04
CA SER A 202 -8.21 -3.42 -0.20
C SER A 202 -7.11 -4.48 -0.03
N GLU A 203 -6.34 -4.72 -1.08
CA GLU A 203 -5.29 -5.74 -1.13
C GLU A 203 -3.94 -5.18 -0.69
N TRP A 204 -3.68 -3.90 -0.95
CA TRP A 204 -2.48 -3.23 -0.47
C TRP A 204 -2.57 -3.01 1.03
N ARG A 205 -1.94 -3.92 1.74
CA ARG A 205 -1.48 -3.68 3.10
C ARG A 205 -0.02 -3.24 2.96
N PRO A 206 0.40 -2.12 3.58
CA PRO A 206 1.83 -1.89 3.74
C PRO A 206 2.44 -3.17 4.30
N SER A 207 3.65 -3.48 3.85
CA SER A 207 4.47 -4.59 4.32
C SER A 207 4.25 -4.82 5.82
N ALA A 208 4.18 -6.08 6.24
CA ALA A 208 3.95 -6.53 7.61
C ALA A 208 5.09 -6.13 8.59
N ASP A 209 5.38 -4.84 8.70
CA ASP A 209 6.39 -4.25 9.57
C ASP A 209 5.82 -3.93 10.96
N GLY A 210 4.50 -4.08 11.13
CA GLY A 210 3.88 -4.12 12.44
C GLY A 210 4.53 -5.24 13.25
N HIS A 211 5.09 -4.89 14.39
CA HIS A 211 5.75 -5.83 15.29
C HIS A 211 5.25 -5.59 16.71
N LEU A 212 4.65 -6.62 17.29
CA LEU A 212 4.18 -6.65 18.67
C LEU A 212 5.21 -7.34 19.56
N ILE A 213 5.70 -6.64 20.59
CA ILE A 213 6.44 -7.25 21.69
C ILE A 213 5.52 -7.30 22.90
N ALA A 214 5.28 -8.51 23.42
CA ALA A 214 4.54 -8.72 24.66
C ALA A 214 5.53 -9.05 25.80
N ILE A 215 5.82 -8.05 26.63
CA ILE A 215 6.65 -8.21 27.82
C ILE A 215 5.80 -8.82 28.95
N SER A 216 6.25 -9.98 29.41
CA SER A 216 5.64 -10.85 30.40
C SER A 216 6.52 -10.98 31.64
N GLY A 217 5.92 -11.39 32.76
CA GLY A 217 6.63 -11.66 34.01
C GLY A 217 5.87 -11.23 35.25
N LEU A 218 6.29 -11.75 36.40
CA LEU A 218 5.61 -11.50 37.67
C LEU A 218 5.67 -10.01 38.10
N PRO A 219 4.76 -9.54 38.96
CA PRO A 219 4.84 -8.19 39.50
C PRO A 219 6.17 -7.96 40.23
N GLY A 220 6.89 -6.88 39.92
CA GLY A 220 8.19 -6.53 40.55
C GLY A 220 9.44 -6.85 39.72
N VAL A 221 9.31 -7.59 38.60
CA VAL A 221 10.47 -7.94 37.74
C VAL A 221 10.96 -6.83 36.80
N GLY A 222 10.31 -5.66 36.78
CA GLY A 222 10.73 -4.50 35.98
C GLY A 222 10.13 -4.37 34.58
N LYS A 223 9.01 -5.06 34.29
CA LYS A 223 8.34 -5.02 32.97
C LYS A 223 8.10 -3.60 32.44
N THR A 224 7.40 -2.77 33.20
CA THR A 224 7.03 -1.41 32.79
C THR A 224 8.27 -0.53 32.59
N SER A 225 9.31 -0.71 33.41
CA SER A 225 10.58 0.01 33.26
C SER A 225 11.33 -0.40 31.98
N VAL A 226 11.40 -1.69 31.67
CA VAL A 226 12.01 -2.18 30.42
C VAL A 226 11.20 -1.76 29.20
N ALA A 227 9.86 -1.81 29.29
CA ALA A 227 8.98 -1.35 28.24
C ALA A 227 9.17 0.14 27.94
N ALA A 228 9.20 0.98 28.98
CA ALA A 228 9.43 2.42 28.86
C ALA A 228 10.81 2.73 28.28
N ALA A 229 11.86 2.05 28.74
CA ALA A 229 13.21 2.20 28.20
C ALA A 229 13.30 1.77 26.72
N LEU A 230 12.63 0.67 26.35
CA LEU A 230 12.58 0.19 24.96
C LEU A 230 11.86 1.20 24.06
N VAL A 231 10.69 1.67 24.50
CA VAL A 231 9.88 2.67 23.78
C VAL A 231 10.62 4.00 23.61
N ALA A 232 11.30 4.48 24.66
CA ALA A 232 12.11 5.69 24.59
C ALA A 232 13.23 5.60 23.54
N ARG A 233 13.76 4.39 23.29
CA ARG A 233 14.82 4.15 22.31
C ARG A 233 14.31 3.98 20.88
N THR A 234 13.14 3.36 20.71
CA THR A 234 12.68 2.89 19.39
C THR A 234 11.50 3.69 18.83
N GLY A 235 10.87 4.53 19.65
CA GLY A 235 9.65 5.26 19.28
C GLY A 235 8.42 4.36 19.14
N ALA A 236 8.47 3.12 19.66
CA ALA A 236 7.34 2.20 19.65
C ALA A 236 6.17 2.72 20.51
N VAL A 237 4.96 2.24 20.24
CA VAL A 237 3.78 2.56 21.07
C VAL A 237 3.79 1.70 22.32
N HIS A 238 3.68 2.31 23.49
CA HIS A 238 3.60 1.60 24.77
C HIS A 238 2.15 1.43 25.21
N LEU A 239 1.75 0.18 25.50
CA LEU A 239 0.44 -0.15 26.07
C LEU A 239 0.61 -0.96 27.35
N SER A 240 0.41 -0.34 28.50
CA SER A 240 0.49 -1.03 29.80
C SER A 240 -0.89 -1.49 30.26
N ILE A 241 -1.03 -2.79 30.58
CA ILE A 241 -2.29 -3.32 31.09
C ILE A 241 -2.69 -2.68 32.41
N ASP A 242 -1.73 -2.44 33.31
CA ASP A 242 -2.02 -1.83 34.61
C ASP A 242 -2.60 -0.41 34.45
N VAL A 243 -2.12 0.36 33.48
CA VAL A 243 -2.63 1.72 33.19
C VAL A 243 -4.04 1.67 32.59
N VAL A 244 -4.33 0.68 31.74
CA VAL A 244 -5.66 0.50 31.16
C VAL A 244 -6.64 0.01 32.23
N GLU A 245 -6.23 -0.92 33.10
CA GLU A 245 -7.04 -1.39 34.23
C GLU A 245 -7.33 -0.25 35.21
N GLU A 246 -6.34 0.58 35.54
CA GLU A 246 -6.51 1.78 36.36
C GLU A 246 -7.60 2.70 35.80
N ALA A 247 -7.58 2.97 34.48
CA ALA A 247 -8.58 3.81 33.83
C ALA A 247 -9.98 3.18 33.87
N ILE A 248 -10.08 1.85 33.75
CA ILE A 248 -11.34 1.11 33.87
C ILE A 248 -11.90 1.20 35.29
N LEU A 249 -11.06 1.02 36.32
CA LEU A 249 -11.48 1.09 37.72
C LEU A 249 -11.85 2.52 38.14
N ALA A 250 -11.17 3.54 37.60
CA ALA A 250 -11.50 4.94 37.82
C ALA A 250 -12.93 5.31 37.36
N CYS A 251 -13.51 4.54 36.43
CA CYS A 251 -14.91 4.68 36.03
C CYS A 251 -15.91 4.08 37.03
N GLY A 252 -15.45 3.55 38.17
CA GLY A 252 -16.28 2.94 39.20
C GLY A 252 -16.66 1.48 38.95
N LEU A 253 -15.97 0.81 38.00
CA LEU A 253 -16.14 -0.62 37.77
C LEU A 253 -15.48 -1.43 38.90
N PRO A 254 -16.08 -2.56 39.32
CA PRO A 254 -15.53 -3.35 40.41
C PRO A 254 -14.20 -3.99 40.00
N SER A 255 -13.22 -3.94 40.91
CA SER A 255 -11.97 -4.69 40.76
C SER A 255 -12.24 -6.20 40.70
N GLY A 256 -11.53 -6.91 39.85
CA GLY A 256 -11.65 -8.36 39.75
C GLY A 256 -11.28 -8.88 38.37
N TRP A 257 -11.55 -10.17 38.16
CA TRP A 257 -11.18 -10.86 36.93
C TRP A 257 -11.79 -10.21 35.68
N GLN A 258 -13.05 -9.75 35.74
CA GLN A 258 -13.70 -9.09 34.61
C GLN A 258 -13.02 -7.77 34.23
N ALA A 259 -12.56 -6.97 35.21
CA ALA A 259 -11.85 -5.73 34.94
C ALA A 259 -10.50 -6.00 34.27
N GLY A 260 -9.78 -7.02 34.74
CA GLY A 260 -8.54 -7.49 34.11
C GLY A 260 -8.76 -7.95 32.66
N VAL A 261 -9.76 -8.79 32.40
CA VAL A 261 -10.08 -9.24 31.02
C VAL A 261 -10.44 -8.05 30.13
N ALA A 262 -11.25 -7.11 30.62
CA ALA A 262 -11.60 -5.90 29.88
C ALA A 262 -10.35 -5.06 29.55
N ALA A 263 -9.38 -4.95 30.46
CA ALA A 263 -8.13 -4.24 30.22
C ALA A 263 -7.29 -4.90 29.10
N TYR A 264 -7.16 -6.23 29.12
CA TYR A 264 -6.49 -6.98 28.05
C TYR A 264 -7.17 -6.79 26.69
N GLU A 265 -8.49 -6.88 26.63
CA GLU A 265 -9.23 -6.71 25.37
C GLU A 265 -9.17 -5.26 24.84
N ALA A 266 -9.25 -4.27 25.72
CA ALA A 266 -9.10 -2.86 25.35
C ALA A 266 -7.68 -2.59 24.80
N ALA A 267 -6.64 -3.07 25.48
CA ALA A 267 -5.26 -2.94 25.03
C ALA A 267 -5.01 -3.70 23.72
N ARG A 268 -5.59 -4.90 23.52
CA ARG A 268 -5.55 -5.64 22.26
C ARG A 268 -6.11 -4.82 21.11
N ALA A 269 -7.30 -4.24 21.27
CA ALA A 269 -7.92 -3.43 20.24
C ALA A 269 -7.04 -2.22 19.85
N MET A 270 -6.42 -1.58 20.85
CA MET A 270 -5.47 -0.47 20.62
C MET A 270 -4.17 -0.93 19.95
N ALA A 271 -3.65 -2.11 20.31
CA ALA A 271 -2.49 -2.70 19.66
C ALA A 271 -2.79 -2.96 18.18
N GLU A 272 -3.93 -3.58 17.87
CA GLU A 272 -4.33 -3.86 16.49
C GLU A 272 -4.49 -2.60 15.63
N LEU A 273 -5.03 -1.51 16.20
CA LEU A 273 -5.11 -0.23 15.50
C LEU A 273 -3.73 0.30 15.10
N ASN A 274 -2.75 0.17 15.98
CA ASN A 274 -1.39 0.61 15.70
C ASN A 274 -0.65 -0.34 14.75
N LEU A 275 -0.77 -1.65 14.95
CA LEU A 275 -0.13 -2.67 14.11
C LEU A 275 -0.61 -2.60 12.66
N ARG A 276 -1.91 -2.34 12.41
CA ARG A 276 -2.45 -2.12 11.06
C ARG A 276 -1.83 -0.94 10.32
N THR A 277 -1.23 -0.01 11.06
CA THR A 277 -0.52 1.15 10.49
C THR A 277 0.99 0.95 10.40
N GLY A 278 1.48 -0.29 10.56
CA GLY A 278 2.91 -0.63 10.50
C GLY A 278 3.71 -0.18 11.73
N ARG A 279 3.06 0.24 12.82
CA ARG A 279 3.77 0.69 14.03
C ARG A 279 4.24 -0.50 14.86
N ARG A 280 5.40 -0.33 15.50
CA ARG A 280 5.89 -1.23 16.55
C ARG A 280 5.12 -0.95 17.84
N VAL A 281 4.66 -2.01 18.50
CA VAL A 281 3.88 -1.92 19.74
C VAL A 281 4.55 -2.75 20.82
N VAL A 282 4.76 -2.16 21.99
CA VAL A 282 5.20 -2.85 23.21
C VAL A 282 4.03 -2.90 24.17
N VAL A 283 3.63 -4.11 24.53
CA VAL A 283 2.68 -4.34 25.61
C VAL A 283 3.45 -4.83 26.83
N ASP A 284 3.19 -4.27 28.02
CA ASP A 284 3.63 -4.87 29.28
C ASP A 284 2.44 -5.35 30.11
N ALA A 285 2.48 -6.63 30.47
CA ALA A 285 1.44 -7.30 31.21
C ALA A 285 2.02 -8.49 31.99
N VAL A 286 1.24 -9.08 32.91
CA VAL A 286 1.73 -10.26 33.64
C VAL A 286 1.78 -11.50 32.73
N ASN A 287 0.80 -11.67 31.83
CA ASN A 287 0.72 -12.78 30.86
C ASN A 287 0.93 -14.17 31.50
N ASP A 288 0.42 -14.36 32.72
CA ASP A 288 0.57 -15.57 33.55
C ASP A 288 -0.34 -16.74 33.14
N SER A 289 -1.25 -16.52 32.20
CA SER A 289 -2.20 -17.53 31.75
C SER A 289 -2.26 -17.63 30.23
N GLU A 290 -2.60 -18.81 29.72
CA GLU A 290 -2.74 -19.04 28.29
C GLU A 290 -3.82 -18.17 27.63
N PRO A 291 -4.99 -17.92 28.24
CA PRO A 291 -5.96 -16.95 27.71
C PRO A 291 -5.37 -15.55 27.57
N ALA A 292 -4.56 -15.08 28.53
CA ALA A 292 -3.93 -13.77 28.46
C ALA A 292 -2.91 -13.67 27.31
N ARG A 293 -2.15 -14.74 27.04
CA ARG A 293 -1.22 -14.79 25.91
C ARG A 293 -1.94 -14.90 24.56
N GLN A 294 -3.06 -15.63 24.52
CA GLN A 294 -3.86 -15.77 23.31
C GLN A 294 -4.43 -14.43 22.81
N THR A 295 -4.67 -13.46 23.71
CA THR A 295 -5.02 -12.07 23.35
C THR A 295 -4.03 -11.48 22.35
N TRP A 296 -2.71 -11.64 22.59
CA TRP A 296 -1.66 -11.06 21.73
C TRP A 296 -1.46 -11.85 20.44
N ARG A 297 -1.60 -13.18 20.48
CA ARG A 297 -1.58 -14.00 19.25
C ARG A 297 -2.74 -13.65 18.32
N THR A 298 -3.92 -13.39 18.88
CA THR A 298 -5.07 -12.92 18.10
C THR A 298 -4.76 -11.58 17.44
N ALA A 299 -4.19 -10.61 18.15
CA ALA A 299 -3.81 -9.32 17.56
C ALA A 299 -2.80 -9.48 16.42
N ALA A 300 -1.75 -10.28 16.62
CA ALA A 300 -0.73 -10.55 15.60
C ALA A 300 -1.35 -11.24 14.36
N SER A 301 -2.15 -12.28 14.57
CA SER A 301 -2.82 -13.03 13.49
C SER A 301 -3.78 -12.14 12.68
N VAL A 302 -4.63 -11.35 13.35
CA VAL A 302 -5.60 -10.46 12.69
C VAL A 302 -4.92 -9.36 11.87
N THR A 303 -3.77 -8.86 12.36
CA THR A 303 -3.04 -7.76 11.70
C THR A 303 -1.99 -8.25 10.69
N GLY A 304 -1.57 -9.51 10.79
CA GLY A 304 -0.41 -10.04 10.07
C GLY A 304 0.94 -9.60 10.64
N ALA A 305 0.95 -8.97 11.83
CA ALA A 305 2.15 -8.49 12.49
C ALA A 305 3.01 -9.63 13.06
N ALA A 306 4.32 -9.40 13.17
CA ALA A 306 5.21 -10.26 13.95
C ALA A 306 4.88 -10.14 15.45
N LEU A 307 5.10 -11.23 16.20
CA LEU A 307 4.90 -11.28 17.65
C LEU A 307 6.10 -11.94 18.33
N ASP A 308 6.69 -11.24 19.30
CA ASP A 308 7.69 -11.80 20.21
C ASP A 308 7.22 -11.70 21.66
N PHE A 309 7.31 -12.83 22.38
CA PHE A 309 7.15 -12.84 23.82
C PHE A 309 8.50 -12.66 24.50
N VAL A 310 8.55 -11.72 25.45
CA VAL A 310 9.73 -11.46 26.29
C VAL A 310 9.35 -11.76 27.73
N HIS A 311 9.97 -12.76 28.34
CA HIS A 311 9.71 -13.13 29.73
C HIS A 311 10.80 -12.58 30.64
N LEU A 312 10.43 -11.65 31.52
CA LEU A 312 11.35 -11.09 32.50
C LEU A 312 11.25 -11.84 33.82
N VAL A 313 12.40 -12.25 34.34
CA VAL A 313 12.51 -12.99 35.60
C VAL A 313 13.48 -12.32 36.57
N ILE A 314 13.33 -12.63 37.85
CA ILE A 314 14.34 -12.39 38.87
C ILE A 314 14.59 -13.75 39.52
N ALA A 315 15.79 -14.30 39.35
CA ALA A 315 16.12 -15.63 39.84
C ALA A 315 16.19 -15.68 41.38
N ASP A 316 16.72 -14.65 42.03
CA ASP A 316 16.81 -14.58 43.50
C ASP A 316 15.47 -14.11 44.13
N PRO A 317 14.76 -14.97 44.88
CA PRO A 317 13.51 -14.60 45.52
C PRO A 317 13.65 -13.44 46.52
N ARG A 318 14.81 -13.31 47.20
CA ARG A 318 15.04 -12.23 48.17
C ARG A 318 15.14 -10.88 47.48
N GLU A 319 15.84 -10.83 46.35
CA GLU A 319 15.92 -9.62 45.52
C GLU A 319 14.54 -9.26 44.94
N HIS A 320 13.77 -10.26 44.51
CA HIS A 320 12.43 -10.03 43.98
C HIS A 320 11.50 -9.44 45.06
N GLU A 321 11.51 -10.00 46.28
CA GLU A 321 10.75 -9.46 47.41
C GLU A 321 11.20 -8.04 47.78
N ARG A 322 12.52 -7.78 47.80
CA ARG A 322 13.07 -6.44 48.07
C ARG A 322 12.60 -5.41 47.03
N ARG A 323 12.65 -5.74 45.73
CA ARG A 323 12.16 -4.85 44.66
C ARG A 323 10.66 -4.64 44.73
N LEU A 324 9.91 -5.69 45.09
CA LEU A 324 8.47 -5.60 45.27
C LEU A 324 8.11 -4.62 46.40
N GLY A 325 8.82 -4.70 47.53
CA GLY A 325 8.55 -3.85 48.70
C GLY A 325 8.92 -2.37 48.51
N GLY A 326 9.83 -2.06 47.59
CA GLY A 326 10.25 -0.68 47.29
C GLY A 326 9.53 -0.03 46.11
N ARG A 327 8.54 -0.69 45.50
CA ARG A 327 7.87 -0.18 44.30
C ARG A 327 6.69 0.72 44.66
N ASP A 328 6.50 1.76 43.86
CA ASP A 328 5.30 2.59 43.83
C ASP A 328 5.04 2.95 42.37
N ARG A 329 3.94 2.45 41.81
CA ARG A 329 3.53 2.76 40.43
C ARG A 329 2.71 4.05 40.32
N GLY A 330 2.31 4.67 41.43
CA GLY A 330 1.45 5.86 41.43
C GLY A 330 0.03 5.61 40.91
N LEU A 331 -0.45 4.36 40.97
CA LEU A 331 -1.81 3.97 40.58
C LEU A 331 -2.71 4.04 41.81
N ALA A 332 -3.91 4.62 41.67
CA ALA A 332 -4.84 4.85 42.77
C ALA A 332 -5.80 3.67 42.99
N PHE A 333 -6.18 2.96 41.93
CA PHE A 333 -7.18 1.89 41.98
C PHE A 333 -6.58 0.49 41.80
N VAL A 334 -5.49 0.36 41.04
CA VAL A 334 -4.73 -0.89 40.90
C VAL A 334 -3.72 -1.01 42.05
N GLY A 335 -4.07 -1.80 43.06
CA GLY A 335 -3.24 -2.00 44.25
C GLY A 335 -1.90 -2.70 43.97
N GLU A 336 -0.94 -2.49 44.87
CA GLU A 336 0.36 -3.17 44.81
C GLU A 336 0.26 -4.60 45.37
N PRO A 337 0.50 -5.67 44.58
CA PRO A 337 0.45 -7.04 45.09
C PRO A 337 1.50 -7.34 46.16
N THR A 338 1.11 -8.14 47.15
CA THR A 338 2.00 -8.60 48.22
C THR A 338 2.96 -9.67 47.74
N TRP A 339 4.00 -9.97 48.52
CA TRP A 339 4.90 -11.09 48.22
C TRP A 339 4.16 -12.43 48.18
N ALA A 340 3.14 -12.62 49.01
CA ALA A 340 2.28 -13.79 48.98
C ALA A 340 1.49 -13.90 47.66
N ASP A 341 1.02 -12.78 47.11
CA ASP A 341 0.34 -12.76 45.80
C ASP A 341 1.29 -13.16 44.67
N VAL A 342 2.53 -12.67 44.71
CA VAL A 342 3.57 -13.05 43.73
C VAL A 342 3.90 -14.54 43.82
N GLN A 343 4.01 -15.09 45.02
CA GLN A 343 4.25 -16.53 45.22
C GLN A 343 3.09 -17.39 44.70
N ARG A 344 1.84 -16.99 44.97
CA ARG A 344 0.65 -17.69 44.46
C ARG A 344 0.62 -17.68 42.94
N ARG A 345 0.79 -16.50 42.32
CA ARG A 345 0.84 -16.38 40.85
C ARG A 345 1.99 -17.15 40.23
N ARG A 346 3.15 -17.22 40.89
CA ARG A 346 4.29 -18.03 40.43
C ARG A 346 3.93 -19.52 40.35
N ALA A 347 3.21 -20.04 41.35
CA ALA A 347 2.77 -21.43 41.37
C ALA A 347 1.70 -21.72 40.30
N GLU A 348 0.90 -20.72 39.96
CA GLU A 348 -0.17 -20.81 38.96
C GLU A 348 0.26 -20.38 37.55
N PHE A 349 1.51 -19.94 37.37
CA PHE A 349 2.02 -19.39 36.11
C PHE A 349 2.03 -20.47 35.03
N ALA A 350 1.24 -20.27 33.98
CA ALA A 350 1.12 -21.24 32.90
C ALA A 350 2.45 -21.38 32.16
N ALA A 351 2.86 -22.63 31.94
CA ALA A 351 4.06 -22.95 31.14
C ALA A 351 4.00 -22.30 29.75
N TRP A 352 5.16 -21.91 29.24
CA TRP A 352 5.29 -21.33 27.91
C TRP A 352 5.14 -22.41 26.83
N THR A 353 4.38 -22.08 25.80
CA THR A 353 4.22 -22.90 24.58
C THR A 353 4.87 -22.25 23.36
N ASP A 354 5.17 -20.95 23.43
CA ASP A 354 5.83 -20.17 22.38
C ASP A 354 7.34 -20.08 22.59
N ASP A 355 8.07 -19.82 21.51
CA ASP A 355 9.45 -19.34 21.60
C ASP A 355 9.45 -18.00 22.36
N THR A 356 10.17 -17.98 23.48
CA THR A 356 10.15 -16.87 24.44
C THR A 356 11.57 -16.45 24.75
N VAL A 357 11.85 -15.14 24.68
CA VAL A 357 13.13 -14.59 25.11
C VAL A 357 13.06 -14.37 26.62
N GLU A 358 13.70 -15.25 27.39
CA GLU A 358 13.79 -15.12 28.84
C GLU A 358 15.00 -14.28 29.25
N LEU A 359 14.79 -13.26 30.09
CA LEU A 359 15.83 -12.34 30.56
C LEU A 359 15.73 -12.12 32.06
N ASP A 360 16.86 -12.33 32.75
CA ASP A 360 16.98 -12.01 34.18
C ASP A 360 17.30 -10.52 34.38
N THR A 361 16.47 -9.82 35.16
CA THR A 361 16.60 -8.40 35.47
C THR A 361 17.22 -8.12 36.83
N SER A 362 17.68 -9.14 37.55
CA SER A 362 18.28 -9.02 38.89
C SER A 362 19.57 -8.19 38.90
N VAL A 363 20.38 -8.30 37.84
CA VAL A 363 21.73 -7.69 37.76
C VAL A 363 21.89 -6.67 36.64
N ARG A 364 20.87 -6.45 35.81
CA ARG A 364 20.91 -5.53 34.66
C ARG A 364 19.95 -4.36 34.87
N ALA A 365 20.37 -3.17 34.48
CA ALA A 365 19.49 -2.02 34.45
C ALA A 365 18.43 -2.16 33.33
N ALA A 366 17.26 -1.54 33.50
CA ALA A 366 16.19 -1.61 32.51
C ALA A 366 16.65 -1.16 31.10
N ASP A 367 17.47 -0.12 31.03
CA ASP A 367 18.05 0.40 29.78
C ASP A 367 18.96 -0.62 29.08
N GLU A 368 19.75 -1.38 29.84
CA GLU A 368 20.63 -2.42 29.29
C GLU A 368 19.83 -3.61 28.74
N VAL A 369 18.74 -3.98 29.43
CA VAL A 369 17.82 -5.02 28.97
C VAL A 369 17.12 -4.57 27.69
N ALA A 370 16.58 -3.34 27.68
CA ALA A 370 15.95 -2.74 26.51
C ALA A 370 16.90 -2.62 25.31
N ALA A 371 18.16 -2.26 25.54
CA ALA A 371 19.17 -2.18 24.47
C ALA A 371 19.47 -3.54 23.85
N ALA A 372 19.60 -4.59 24.66
CA ALA A 372 19.81 -5.94 24.16
C ALA A 372 18.58 -6.48 23.41
N LEU A 373 17.37 -6.24 23.92
CA LEU A 373 16.13 -6.62 23.25
C LEU A 373 16.02 -5.96 21.86
N ALA A 374 16.29 -4.66 21.78
CA ALA A 374 16.23 -3.96 20.50
C ALA A 374 17.25 -4.51 19.50
N ALA A 375 18.49 -4.76 19.95
CA ALA A 375 19.52 -5.34 19.08
C ALA A 375 19.15 -6.75 18.60
N GLN A 376 18.59 -7.60 19.47
CA GLN A 376 18.19 -8.96 19.15
C GLN A 376 16.99 -9.01 18.19
N LEU A 377 16.03 -8.10 18.35
CA LEU A 377 14.78 -8.08 17.59
C LEU A 377 14.83 -7.13 16.37
N GLY A 378 15.98 -6.50 16.11
CA GLY A 378 16.16 -5.58 14.97
C GLY A 378 15.39 -4.26 15.10
N TRP A 379 15.20 -3.77 16.32
CA TRP A 379 14.50 -2.52 16.61
C TRP A 379 15.40 -1.30 16.66
#